data_AF-A0A9D9NZ41-F1
#
_entry.id   AF-A0A9D9NZ41-F1
#
_cell.length_a   1.000
_cell.length_b   1.000
_cell.length_c   1.000
_cell.angle_alpha   90.00
_cell.angle_beta   90.00
_cell.angle_gamma   90.00
#
_symmetry.space_group_name_H-M   'P 1'
#
loop_
_entity.id
_entity.type
_entity.pdbx_description
1 polymer ?
#
loop_
_entity_poly.entity_id
_entity_poly.type
_entity_poly.pdbx_seq_one_letter_code
_entity_poly.pdbx_strand_id
1 'polypeptide(L)'
;MKSERVLLECRVDGKVALVTGASSGLGYTCAVALAEAGADVAVASRSLDRLQEVCRAIEERGRRAFPIAVDVRDVGQIRAMAERVHSVFGRIDILVNSAGLNIPQPALEVTEENWDTILDTNAKGLFFTCQAVGRYMVAQRYGRIVNLGSTMGLVGMADRAAYCASKGAVTQLTKVLAIEWAPYNVTVNAVAPTFVETPLTRPYFERIPGFREEVLRRIPLGRLGLPEEVAAAVVFLASDAAGMITGVTLPVDGGWTAW
;
A
#
# COMPACT_ATOMS: atom_id res chain seq x y z
N MET A 1 -31.17 -17.32 4.09
CA MET A 1 -31.57 -16.78 2.78
C MET A 1 -30.32 -16.59 1.94
N LYS A 2 -30.19 -17.27 0.79
CA LYS A 2 -29.13 -16.96 -0.17
C LYS A 2 -29.39 -15.55 -0.68
N SER A 3 -28.39 -14.68 -0.60
CA SER A 3 -28.44 -13.36 -1.24
C SER A 3 -28.81 -13.54 -2.71
N GLU A 4 -29.84 -12.82 -3.20
CA GLU A 4 -30.24 -12.82 -4.62
C GLU A 4 -29.17 -12.21 -5.54
N ARG A 5 -28.15 -11.54 -4.98
CA ARG A 5 -27.02 -10.99 -5.72
C ARG A 5 -25.95 -12.05 -5.98
N VAL A 6 -25.68 -12.30 -7.27
CA VAL A 6 -24.60 -13.17 -7.75
C VAL A 6 -23.25 -12.43 -7.80
N LEU A 7 -23.24 -11.14 -8.13
CA LEU A 7 -22.01 -10.33 -8.18
C LEU A 7 -21.72 -9.72 -6.80
N LEU A 8 -20.48 -9.91 -6.33
CA LEU A 8 -19.94 -9.18 -5.19
C LEU A 8 -19.46 -7.80 -5.65
N GLU A 9 -19.96 -6.75 -5.02
CA GLU A 9 -19.47 -5.39 -5.24
C GLU A 9 -18.17 -5.16 -4.47
N CYS A 10 -17.29 -4.31 -5.01
CA CYS A 10 -16.07 -3.86 -4.33
C CYS A 10 -16.40 -2.82 -3.24
N ARG A 11 -17.24 -3.21 -2.27
CA ARG A 11 -17.70 -2.39 -1.13
C ARG A 11 -17.06 -2.89 0.15
N VAL A 12 -16.85 -1.97 1.11
CA VAL A 12 -16.21 -2.24 2.40
C VAL A 12 -16.94 -1.55 3.56
N ASP A 13 -18.27 -1.49 3.49
CA ASP A 13 -19.06 -0.84 4.54
C ASP A 13 -18.87 -1.44 5.91
N GLY A 14 -18.81 -0.55 6.90
CA GLY A 14 -18.65 -0.92 8.31
C GLY A 14 -17.30 -1.56 8.61
N LYS A 15 -16.36 -1.56 7.65
CA LYS A 15 -14.96 -1.97 7.86
C LYS A 15 -14.14 -0.79 8.33
N VAL A 16 -13.08 -1.11 9.08
CA VAL A 16 -12.09 -0.13 9.54
C VAL A 16 -10.79 -0.38 8.78
N ALA A 17 -10.33 0.63 8.04
CA ALA A 17 -9.08 0.61 7.31
C ALA A 17 -7.99 1.39 8.04
N LEU A 18 -6.76 0.88 8.02
CA LEU A 18 -5.55 1.60 8.37
C LEU A 18 -4.68 1.78 7.13
N VAL A 19 -4.34 3.02 6.78
CA VAL A 19 -3.47 3.35 5.65
C VAL A 19 -2.20 4.03 6.15
N THR A 20 -1.03 3.39 5.95
CA THR A 20 0.28 4.01 6.24
C THR A 20 0.80 4.77 5.04
N GLY A 21 1.56 5.86 5.26
CA GLY A 21 1.99 6.74 4.17
C GLY A 21 0.85 7.56 3.56
N ALA A 22 -0.21 7.81 4.32
CA ALA A 22 -1.47 8.37 3.81
C ALA A 22 -1.42 9.87 3.46
N SER A 23 -0.35 10.59 3.82
CA SER A 23 -0.30 12.05 3.69
C SER A 23 -0.14 12.59 2.25
N SER A 24 0.13 11.74 1.26
CA SER A 24 0.26 12.15 -0.14
C SER A 24 0.19 10.96 -1.11
N GLY A 25 0.10 11.26 -2.41
CA GLY A 25 0.25 10.28 -3.49
C GLY A 25 -0.70 9.10 -3.36
N LEU A 26 -0.18 7.88 -3.55
CA LEU A 26 -0.97 6.65 -3.52
C LEU A 26 -1.67 6.43 -2.16
N GLY A 27 -1.01 6.73 -1.05
CA GLY A 27 -1.59 6.54 0.27
C GLY A 27 -2.81 7.43 0.50
N TYR A 28 -2.73 8.70 0.07
CA TYR A 28 -3.87 9.62 0.09
C TYR A 28 -5.03 9.07 -0.76
N THR A 29 -4.75 8.73 -2.02
CA THR A 29 -5.79 8.25 -2.95
C THR A 29 -6.43 6.95 -2.47
N CYS A 30 -5.65 6.03 -1.91
CA CYS A 30 -6.18 4.78 -1.34
C CYS A 30 -7.05 5.03 -0.10
N ALA A 31 -6.65 5.94 0.79
CA ALA A 31 -7.43 6.28 1.98
C ALA A 31 -8.80 6.88 1.59
N VAL A 32 -8.80 7.80 0.63
CA VAL A 32 -10.02 8.42 0.11
C VAL A 32 -10.90 7.40 -0.62
N ALA A 33 -10.33 6.56 -1.48
CA ALA A 33 -11.08 5.53 -2.21
C ALA A 33 -11.71 4.47 -1.26
N LEU A 34 -11.02 4.10 -0.18
CA LEU A 34 -11.58 3.21 0.85
C LEU A 34 -12.77 3.86 1.59
N ALA A 35 -12.71 5.16 1.86
CA ALA A 35 -13.83 5.90 2.42
C ALA A 35 -15.03 5.96 1.47
N GLU A 36 -14.79 6.21 0.17
CA GLU A 36 -15.82 6.16 -0.88
C GLU A 36 -16.46 4.75 -0.98
N ALA A 37 -15.64 3.70 -0.83
CA ALA A 37 -16.11 2.32 -0.83
C ALA A 37 -16.82 1.89 0.47
N GLY A 38 -16.69 2.67 1.54
CA GLY A 38 -17.54 2.60 2.72
C GLY A 38 -16.84 2.41 4.07
N ALA A 39 -15.51 2.42 4.11
CA ALA A 39 -14.75 2.19 5.33
C ALA A 39 -14.61 3.45 6.18
N ASP A 40 -14.55 3.27 7.50
CA ASP A 40 -13.92 4.24 8.39
C ASP A 40 -12.38 4.09 8.27
N VAL A 41 -11.62 5.18 8.31
CA VAL A 41 -10.21 5.16 7.92
C VAL A 41 -9.31 5.83 8.97
N ALA A 42 -8.42 5.04 9.57
CA ALA A 42 -7.24 5.54 10.24
C ALA A 42 -6.13 5.85 9.22
N VAL A 43 -5.59 7.07 9.27
CA VAL A 43 -4.55 7.53 8.35
C VAL A 43 -3.27 7.80 9.14
N ALA A 44 -2.16 7.23 8.66
CA ALA A 44 -0.90 7.26 9.39
C ALA A 44 0.25 7.76 8.52
N SER A 45 1.03 8.70 9.05
CA SER A 45 2.24 9.24 8.42
C SER A 45 3.10 9.98 9.46
N ARG A 46 4.30 10.42 9.09
CA ARG A 46 5.14 11.25 9.98
C ARG A 46 4.58 12.66 10.19
N SER A 47 3.81 13.18 9.23
CA SER A 47 3.35 14.57 9.18
C SER A 47 1.88 14.65 9.58
N LEU A 48 1.62 14.87 10.86
CA LEU A 48 0.25 14.92 11.40
C LEU A 48 -0.58 16.08 10.80
N ASP A 49 0.08 17.20 10.51
CA ASP A 49 -0.49 18.38 9.84
C ASP A 49 -1.08 18.01 8.48
N ARG A 50 -0.33 17.29 7.63
CA ARG A 50 -0.82 16.86 6.32
C ARG A 50 -1.95 15.85 6.40
N LEU A 51 -2.04 15.08 7.49
CA LEU A 51 -3.12 14.12 7.68
C LEU A 51 -4.48 14.81 7.91
N GLN A 52 -4.50 16.06 8.37
CA GLN A 52 -5.76 16.79 8.60
C GLN A 52 -6.54 17.02 7.30
N GLU A 53 -5.84 17.28 6.19
CA GLU A 53 -6.46 17.39 4.86
C GLU A 53 -7.07 16.07 4.41
N VAL A 54 -6.39 14.95 4.69
CA VAL A 54 -6.89 13.61 4.36
C VAL A 54 -8.13 13.28 5.20
N CYS A 55 -8.10 13.60 6.49
CA CYS A 55 -9.26 13.41 7.37
C CYS A 55 -10.48 14.19 6.86
N ARG A 56 -10.31 15.46 6.48
CA ARG A 56 -11.41 16.26 5.91
C ARG A 56 -12.00 15.60 4.66
N ALA A 57 -11.16 15.14 3.74
CA ALA A 57 -11.63 14.44 2.54
C ALA A 57 -12.42 13.15 2.87
N ILE A 58 -11.99 12.38 3.88
CA ILE A 58 -12.69 11.18 4.35
C ILE A 58 -14.03 11.55 5.01
N GLU A 59 -14.05 12.59 5.85
CA GLU A 59 -15.24 13.06 6.57
C GLU A 59 -16.31 13.64 5.62
N GLU A 60 -15.90 14.32 4.55
CA GLU A 60 -16.79 14.79 3.47
C GLU A 60 -17.54 13.65 2.77
N ARG A 61 -17.01 12.41 2.86
CA ARG A 61 -17.65 11.19 2.34
C ARG A 61 -18.51 10.48 3.39
N GLY A 62 -18.73 11.11 4.53
CA GLY A 62 -19.56 10.60 5.62
C GLY A 62 -18.91 9.46 6.41
N ARG A 63 -17.57 9.35 6.39
CA ARG A 63 -16.81 8.32 7.11
C ARG A 63 -15.98 8.91 8.22
N ARG A 64 -15.69 8.11 9.24
CA ARG A 64 -14.83 8.55 10.35
C ARG A 64 -13.37 8.50 9.92
N ALA A 65 -12.62 9.56 10.24
CA ALA A 65 -11.19 9.62 10.04
C ALA A 65 -10.45 9.65 11.38
N PHE A 66 -9.27 9.01 11.46
CA PHE A 66 -8.41 9.10 12.64
C PHE A 66 -6.93 9.28 12.25
N PRO A 67 -6.35 10.46 12.47
CA PRO A 67 -4.96 10.73 12.11
C PRO A 67 -3.99 10.25 13.20
N ILE A 68 -2.89 9.59 12.79
CA ILE A 68 -1.84 9.11 13.69
C ILE A 68 -0.46 9.46 13.14
N ALA A 69 0.36 10.11 13.97
CA ALA A 69 1.78 10.30 13.68
C ALA A 69 2.54 8.98 13.89
N VAL A 70 3.25 8.50 12.87
CA VAL A 70 4.08 7.29 12.93
C VAL A 70 5.28 7.40 11.99
N ASP A 71 6.46 7.02 12.47
CA ASP A 71 7.57 6.60 11.61
C ASP A 71 7.56 5.07 11.49
N VAL A 72 7.33 4.55 10.29
CA VAL A 72 7.29 3.09 10.05
C VAL A 72 8.66 2.41 10.21
N ARG A 73 9.74 3.16 10.39
CA ARG A 73 11.05 2.59 10.74
C ARG A 73 11.16 2.26 12.23
N ASP A 74 10.30 2.84 13.06
CA ASP A 74 10.24 2.63 14.50
C ASP A 74 9.16 1.58 14.86
N VAL A 75 9.62 0.39 15.23
CA VAL A 75 8.75 -0.74 15.60
C VAL A 75 7.92 -0.45 16.85
N GLY A 76 8.42 0.37 17.78
CA GLY A 76 7.68 0.81 18.96
C GLY A 76 6.49 1.68 18.57
N GLN A 77 6.71 2.67 17.70
CA GLN A 77 5.65 3.52 17.17
C GLN A 77 4.62 2.74 16.35
N ILE A 78 5.04 1.75 15.55
CA ILE A 78 4.13 0.88 14.81
C ILE A 78 3.18 0.12 15.75
N ARG A 79 3.71 -0.45 16.84
CA ARG A 79 2.89 -1.17 17.82
C ARG A 79 1.88 -0.24 18.50
N ALA A 80 2.33 0.93 18.93
CA ALA A 80 1.47 1.94 19.54
C ALA A 80 0.39 2.47 18.55
N MET A 81 0.73 2.62 17.26
CA MET A 81 -0.24 2.97 16.22
C MET A 81 -1.34 1.91 16.12
N ALA A 82 -0.99 0.63 15.97
CA ALA A 82 -1.97 -0.44 15.83
C ALA A 82 -2.88 -0.55 17.06
N GLU A 83 -2.32 -0.43 18.27
CA GLU A 83 -3.09 -0.36 19.51
C GLU A 83 -4.08 0.81 19.52
N ARG A 84 -3.62 2.04 19.21
CA ARG A 84 -4.48 3.23 19.19
C ARG A 84 -5.61 3.12 18.18
N VAL A 85 -5.36 2.59 16.97
CA VAL A 85 -6.42 2.35 15.98
C VAL A 85 -7.45 1.38 16.57
N HIS A 86 -6.99 0.27 17.14
CA HIS A 86 -7.88 -0.72 17.72
C HIS A 86 -8.69 -0.15 18.90
N SER A 87 -8.10 0.66 19.78
CA SER A 87 -8.82 1.32 20.87
C SER A 87 -9.91 2.28 20.39
N VAL A 88 -9.68 3.00 19.28
CA VAL A 88 -10.63 4.01 18.76
C VAL A 88 -11.79 3.39 17.98
N PHE A 89 -11.51 2.31 17.23
CA PHE A 89 -12.50 1.71 16.33
C PHE A 89 -13.01 0.34 16.79
N GLY A 90 -12.36 -0.29 17.77
CA GLY A 90 -12.69 -1.63 18.27
C GLY A 90 -12.27 -2.77 17.34
N ARG A 91 -11.72 -2.48 16.15
CA ARG A 91 -11.28 -3.48 15.15
C ARG A 91 -10.34 -2.88 14.12
N ILE A 92 -9.62 -3.73 13.39
CA ILE A 92 -8.87 -3.36 12.17
C ILE A 92 -9.15 -4.42 11.10
N ASP A 93 -9.82 -4.05 10.02
CA ASP A 93 -10.27 -4.96 8.98
C ASP A 93 -9.40 -4.95 7.74
N ILE A 94 -8.89 -3.76 7.40
CA ILE A 94 -8.12 -3.51 6.19
C ILE A 94 -6.81 -2.82 6.59
N LEU A 95 -5.69 -3.30 6.07
CA LEU A 95 -4.40 -2.62 6.16
C LEU A 95 -3.89 -2.33 4.74
N VAL A 96 -3.58 -1.07 4.48
CA VAL A 96 -2.88 -0.66 3.27
C VAL A 96 -1.50 -0.11 3.65
N ASN A 97 -0.45 -0.86 3.31
CA ASN A 97 0.93 -0.40 3.50
C ASN A 97 1.38 0.42 2.29
N SER A 98 1.20 1.75 2.34
CA SER A 98 1.64 2.66 1.27
C SER A 98 2.89 3.47 1.62
N ALA A 99 3.38 3.43 2.87
CA ALA A 99 4.63 4.08 3.23
C ALA A 99 5.80 3.47 2.44
N GLY A 100 6.59 4.32 1.80
CA GLY A 100 7.78 3.90 1.07
C GLY A 100 8.55 5.07 0.48
N LEU A 101 9.83 4.82 0.16
CA LEU A 101 10.71 5.79 -0.47
C LEU A 101 11.65 5.10 -1.46
N ASN A 102 12.28 5.91 -2.29
CA ASN A 102 13.29 5.46 -3.24
C ASN A 102 14.40 6.50 -3.33
N ILE A 103 15.66 6.05 -3.29
CA ILE A 103 16.86 6.87 -3.47
C ILE A 103 17.61 6.31 -4.70
N PRO A 104 17.38 6.88 -5.89
CA PRO A 104 18.05 6.52 -7.14
C PRO A 104 19.57 6.61 -7.08
N GLN A 105 20.29 5.49 -7.27
CA GLN A 105 21.75 5.47 -7.32
C GLN A 105 22.28 4.28 -8.13
N PRO A 106 23.37 4.43 -8.90
CA PRO A 106 24.10 3.31 -9.49
C PRO A 106 24.48 2.28 -8.42
N ALA A 107 24.43 0.99 -8.75
CA ALA A 107 24.61 -0.08 -7.76
C ALA A 107 25.95 0.00 -7.00
N LEU A 108 27.03 0.46 -7.66
CA LEU A 108 28.35 0.63 -7.06
C LEU A 108 28.45 1.83 -6.10
N GLU A 109 27.49 2.76 -6.17
CA GLU A 109 27.47 4.02 -5.40
C GLU A 109 26.43 3.98 -4.27
N VAL A 110 25.75 2.85 -4.07
CA VAL A 110 24.79 2.68 -2.98
C VAL A 110 25.55 2.68 -1.66
N THR A 111 25.26 3.66 -0.80
CA THR A 111 25.80 3.71 0.56
C THR A 111 24.99 2.79 1.49
N GLU A 112 25.63 2.31 2.56
CA GLU A 112 24.94 1.53 3.60
C GLU A 112 23.77 2.32 4.22
N GLU A 113 23.94 3.61 4.48
CA GLU A 113 22.88 4.48 5.00
C GLU A 113 21.65 4.55 4.08
N ASN A 114 21.86 4.68 2.76
CA ASN A 114 20.77 4.72 1.79
C ASN A 114 20.11 3.34 1.65
N TRP A 115 20.91 2.27 1.66
CA TRP A 115 20.40 0.89 1.69
C TRP A 115 19.48 0.68 2.89
N ASP A 116 19.97 0.97 4.10
CA ASP A 116 19.24 0.81 5.35
C ASP A 116 17.98 1.68 5.37
N THR A 117 18.08 2.94 4.94
CA THR A 117 16.92 3.85 4.88
C THR A 117 15.80 3.30 3.99
N ILE A 118 16.15 2.73 2.82
CA ILE A 118 15.20 2.12 1.90
C ILE A 118 14.60 0.84 2.50
N LEU A 119 15.44 -0.07 3.00
CA LEU A 119 14.99 -1.38 3.51
C LEU A 119 14.20 -1.24 4.81
N ASP A 120 14.64 -0.36 5.72
CA ASP A 120 13.95 -0.07 6.98
C ASP A 120 12.55 0.47 6.72
N THR A 121 12.39 1.34 5.71
CA THR A 121 11.09 1.90 5.35
C THR A 121 10.22 0.90 4.59
N ASN A 122 10.73 0.36 3.49
CA ASN A 122 9.92 -0.36 2.50
C ASN A 122 9.66 -1.82 2.86
N ALA A 123 10.58 -2.47 3.60
CA ALA A 123 10.51 -3.90 3.89
C ALA A 123 10.29 -4.16 5.38
N LYS A 124 11.20 -3.70 6.26
CA LYS A 124 11.10 -3.90 7.71
C LYS A 124 9.86 -3.22 8.29
N GLY A 125 9.67 -1.94 7.99
CA GLY A 125 8.51 -1.18 8.45
C GLY A 125 7.18 -1.78 8.00
N LEU A 126 7.12 -2.21 6.74
CA LEU A 126 5.97 -2.94 6.19
C LEU A 126 5.72 -4.25 6.94
N PHE A 127 6.75 -5.09 7.13
CA PHE A 127 6.61 -6.35 7.85
C PHE A 127 6.11 -6.14 9.29
N PHE A 128 6.71 -5.23 10.04
CA PHE A 128 6.29 -4.98 11.42
C PHE A 128 4.92 -4.32 11.51
N THR A 129 4.51 -3.54 10.52
CA THR A 129 3.13 -3.03 10.42
C THR A 129 2.15 -4.18 10.17
N CYS A 130 2.43 -5.06 9.21
CA CYS A 130 1.66 -6.28 8.98
C CYS A 130 1.58 -7.12 10.26
N GLN A 131 2.68 -7.31 10.98
CA GLN A 131 2.71 -8.11 12.20
C GLN A 131 1.85 -7.46 13.31
N ALA A 132 1.98 -6.16 13.54
CA ALA A 132 1.26 -5.47 14.60
C ALA A 132 -0.26 -5.49 14.36
N VAL A 133 -0.69 -5.24 13.12
CA VAL A 133 -2.12 -5.29 12.74
C VAL A 133 -2.62 -6.72 12.61
N GLY A 134 -1.79 -7.63 12.08
CA GLY A 134 -2.09 -9.03 11.86
C GLY A 134 -2.47 -9.76 13.14
N ARG A 135 -1.87 -9.40 14.29
CA ARG A 135 -2.28 -9.92 15.62
C ARG A 135 -3.77 -9.68 15.89
N TYR A 136 -4.29 -8.49 15.58
CA TYR A 136 -5.71 -8.18 15.74
C TYR A 136 -6.55 -8.93 14.69
N MET A 137 -6.14 -8.92 13.43
CA MET A 137 -6.86 -9.62 12.35
C MET A 137 -6.99 -11.13 12.58
N VAL A 138 -5.93 -11.77 13.06
CA VAL A 138 -5.89 -13.21 13.42
C VAL A 138 -6.85 -13.51 14.56
N ALA A 139 -6.83 -12.69 15.63
CA ALA A 139 -7.75 -12.83 16.76
C ALA A 139 -9.22 -12.61 16.34
N GLN A 140 -9.47 -11.65 15.44
CA GLN A 140 -10.77 -11.35 14.85
C GLN A 140 -11.25 -12.43 13.86
N ARG A 141 -10.37 -13.31 13.37
CA ARG A 141 -10.58 -14.23 12.25
C ARG A 141 -11.09 -13.54 10.97
N TYR A 142 -10.59 -12.33 10.72
CA TYR A 142 -10.86 -11.57 9.51
C TYR A 142 -9.77 -10.51 9.30
N GLY A 143 -9.28 -10.40 8.07
CA GLY A 143 -8.41 -9.31 7.66
C GLY A 143 -8.17 -9.26 6.16
N ARG A 144 -7.88 -8.07 5.65
CA ARG A 144 -7.44 -7.83 4.28
C ARG A 144 -6.21 -6.93 4.31
N ILE A 145 -5.07 -7.44 3.88
CA ILE A 145 -3.82 -6.68 3.84
C ILE A 145 -3.45 -6.47 2.37
N VAL A 146 -3.25 -5.21 2.00
CA VAL A 146 -2.80 -4.82 0.66
C VAL A 146 -1.51 -4.01 0.78
N ASN A 147 -0.42 -4.61 0.32
CA ASN A 147 0.90 -4.00 0.31
C ASN A 147 1.12 -3.23 -1.00
N LEU A 148 1.54 -1.97 -0.94
CA LEU A 148 1.98 -1.25 -2.14
C LEU A 148 3.40 -1.71 -2.49
N GLY A 149 3.47 -2.67 -3.40
CA GLY A 149 4.69 -3.16 -4.03
C GLY A 149 5.19 -2.19 -5.11
N SER A 150 5.70 -2.76 -6.19
CA SER A 150 6.12 -2.07 -7.42
C SER A 150 6.36 -3.13 -8.49
N THR A 151 6.25 -2.77 -9.77
CA THR A 151 6.81 -3.60 -10.85
C THR A 151 8.29 -3.92 -10.62
N MET A 152 9.03 -3.04 -9.93
CA MET A 152 10.43 -3.26 -9.55
C MET A 152 10.63 -4.36 -8.48
N GLY A 153 9.55 -4.93 -7.94
CA GLY A 153 9.61 -6.18 -7.17
C GLY A 153 9.52 -7.44 -8.02
N LEU A 154 9.20 -7.29 -9.32
CA LEU A 154 9.03 -8.37 -10.30
C LEU A 154 10.12 -8.32 -11.39
N VAL A 155 10.56 -7.12 -11.76
CA VAL A 155 11.61 -6.87 -12.76
C VAL A 155 12.64 -5.87 -12.25
N GLY A 156 13.81 -5.81 -12.88
CA GLY A 156 14.85 -4.84 -12.54
C GLY A 156 14.73 -3.50 -13.27
N MET A 157 15.32 -2.46 -12.69
CA MET A 157 15.61 -1.18 -13.37
C MET A 157 16.98 -0.67 -12.90
N ALA A 158 17.76 -0.09 -13.81
CA ALA A 158 19.04 0.52 -13.48
C ALA A 158 18.86 1.62 -12.42
N ASP A 159 19.92 1.85 -11.64
CA ASP A 159 19.99 2.85 -10.56
C ASP A 159 18.97 2.65 -9.44
N ARG A 160 18.50 1.42 -9.22
CA ARG A 160 17.45 1.07 -8.24
C ARG A 160 17.75 -0.19 -7.44
N ALA A 161 19.01 -0.58 -7.27
CA ALA A 161 19.37 -1.86 -6.65
C ALA A 161 18.70 -2.07 -5.26
N ALA A 162 18.89 -1.14 -4.33
CA ALA A 162 18.28 -1.19 -2.99
C ALA A 162 16.74 -1.16 -3.05
N TYR A 163 16.15 -0.35 -3.93
CA TYR A 163 14.71 -0.27 -4.09
C TYR A 163 14.11 -1.56 -4.65
N CYS A 164 14.71 -2.14 -5.70
CA CYS A 164 14.31 -3.42 -6.27
C CYS A 164 14.41 -4.53 -5.22
N ALA A 165 15.52 -4.59 -4.46
CA ALA A 165 15.67 -5.54 -3.35
C ALA A 165 14.54 -5.38 -2.32
N SER A 166 14.23 -4.14 -1.91
CA SER A 166 13.15 -3.87 -0.97
C SER A 166 11.77 -4.29 -1.48
N LYS A 167 11.45 -4.06 -2.76
CA LYS A 167 10.15 -4.43 -3.36
C LYS A 167 10.07 -5.92 -3.71
N GLY A 168 11.20 -6.57 -3.96
CA GLY A 168 11.31 -8.03 -4.00
C GLY A 168 11.00 -8.65 -2.64
N ALA A 169 11.51 -8.06 -1.55
CA ALA A 169 11.15 -8.47 -0.19
C ALA A 169 9.64 -8.32 0.07
N VAL A 170 9.02 -7.20 -0.32
CA VAL A 170 7.54 -7.03 -0.22
C VAL A 170 6.78 -8.14 -0.95
N THR A 171 7.24 -8.54 -2.14
CA THR A 171 6.62 -9.63 -2.92
C THR A 171 6.69 -10.96 -2.17
N GLN A 172 7.83 -11.31 -1.58
CA GLN A 172 7.98 -12.56 -0.84
C GLN A 172 7.29 -12.53 0.52
N LEU A 173 7.35 -11.41 1.24
CA LEU A 173 6.63 -11.21 2.50
C LEU A 173 5.13 -11.35 2.31
N THR A 174 4.58 -10.81 1.22
CA THR A 174 3.16 -10.99 0.86
C THR A 174 2.78 -12.47 0.78
N LYS A 175 3.60 -13.30 0.13
CA LYS A 175 3.33 -14.74 -0.03
C LYS A 175 3.40 -15.50 1.28
N VAL A 176 4.45 -15.31 2.07
CA VAL A 176 4.61 -16.06 3.33
C VAL A 176 3.52 -15.69 4.34
N LEU A 177 3.20 -14.39 4.47
CA LEU A 177 2.14 -13.94 5.36
C LEU A 177 0.75 -14.42 4.91
N ALA A 178 0.51 -14.50 3.59
CA ALA A 178 -0.71 -15.08 3.05
C ALA A 178 -0.87 -16.56 3.46
N ILE A 179 0.20 -17.34 3.38
CA ILE A 179 0.20 -18.76 3.77
C ILE A 179 -0.06 -18.90 5.27
N GLU A 180 0.66 -18.14 6.10
CA GLU A 180 0.57 -18.24 7.55
C GLU A 180 -0.77 -17.78 8.11
N TRP A 181 -1.40 -16.76 7.50
CA TRP A 181 -2.60 -16.15 8.06
C TRP A 181 -3.91 -16.57 7.39
N ALA A 182 -3.85 -17.32 6.28
CA ALA A 182 -5.03 -17.90 5.62
C ALA A 182 -5.93 -18.75 6.56
N PRO A 183 -5.41 -19.58 7.50
CA PRO A 183 -6.26 -20.32 8.45
C PRO A 183 -7.16 -19.45 9.34
N TYR A 184 -6.86 -18.15 9.43
CA TYR A 184 -7.59 -17.16 10.19
C TYR A 184 -8.44 -16.24 9.30
N ASN A 185 -8.65 -16.58 8.03
CA ASN A 185 -9.43 -15.78 7.08
C ASN A 185 -8.86 -14.35 6.89
N VAL A 186 -7.53 -14.27 6.92
CA VAL A 186 -6.77 -13.07 6.58
C VAL A 186 -6.16 -13.28 5.20
N THR A 187 -6.45 -12.39 4.25
CA THR A 187 -5.76 -12.38 2.96
C THR A 187 -4.66 -11.34 2.96
N VAL A 188 -3.54 -11.67 2.31
CA VAL A 188 -2.40 -10.76 2.17
C VAL A 188 -2.01 -10.71 0.70
N ASN A 189 -2.15 -9.55 0.08
CA ASN A 189 -1.83 -9.33 -1.32
C ASN A 189 -0.97 -8.09 -1.49
N ALA A 190 -0.38 -7.92 -2.67
CA ALA A 190 0.30 -6.71 -3.07
C ALA A 190 -0.29 -6.15 -4.37
N VAL A 191 -0.28 -4.83 -4.50
CA VAL A 191 -0.46 -4.14 -5.78
C VAL A 191 0.90 -3.65 -6.22
N ALA A 192 1.28 -3.90 -7.48
CA ALA A 192 2.56 -3.52 -8.07
C ALA A 192 2.36 -2.49 -9.20
N PRO A 193 2.33 -1.19 -8.87
CA PRO A 193 2.20 -0.16 -9.89
C PRO A 193 3.46 -0.03 -10.74
N THR A 194 3.27 0.40 -12.00
CA THR A 194 4.33 1.04 -12.80
C THR A 194 4.63 2.45 -12.27
N PHE A 195 5.26 3.30 -13.08
CA PHE A 195 5.33 4.73 -12.81
C PHE A 195 3.94 5.37 -12.85
N VAL A 196 3.50 5.82 -11.68
CA VAL A 196 2.23 6.55 -11.48
C VAL A 196 2.52 8.03 -11.35
N GLU A 197 1.65 8.91 -11.87
CA GLU A 197 1.78 10.35 -11.67
C GLU A 197 1.48 10.73 -10.21
N THR A 198 2.53 10.95 -9.41
CA THR A 198 2.44 11.28 -7.98
C THR A 198 3.48 12.35 -7.61
N PRO A 199 3.37 12.99 -6.43
CA PRO A 199 4.43 13.86 -5.94
C PRO A 199 5.81 13.18 -5.83
N LEU A 200 5.84 11.85 -5.61
CA LEU A 200 7.09 11.08 -5.52
C LEU A 200 7.80 10.93 -6.87
N THR A 201 7.04 10.76 -7.96
CA THR A 201 7.58 10.45 -9.28
C THR A 201 7.73 11.67 -10.18
N ARG A 202 6.88 12.69 -9.99
CA ARG A 202 6.86 13.93 -10.78
C ARG A 202 8.24 14.59 -10.93
N PRO A 203 9.06 14.73 -9.87
CA PRO A 203 10.38 15.35 -10.02
C PRO A 203 11.31 14.61 -10.97
N TYR A 204 11.20 13.29 -11.11
CA TYR A 204 12.03 12.53 -12.05
C TYR A 204 11.68 12.85 -13.51
N PHE A 205 10.39 12.99 -13.81
CA PHE A 205 9.94 13.36 -15.16
C PHE A 205 10.26 14.81 -15.53
N GLU A 206 10.30 15.71 -14.55
CA GLU A 206 10.60 17.12 -14.78
C GLU A 206 12.10 17.40 -14.87
N ARG A 207 12.93 16.65 -14.13
CA ARG A 207 14.37 16.97 -13.96
C ARG A 207 15.31 16.10 -14.78
N ILE A 208 14.89 14.92 -15.22
CA ILE A 208 15.74 13.97 -15.96
C ILE A 208 15.33 13.97 -17.44
N PRO A 209 16.12 14.58 -18.34
CA PRO A 209 15.82 14.58 -19.77
C PRO A 209 15.70 13.15 -20.32
N GLY A 210 14.67 12.89 -21.13
CA GLY A 210 14.48 11.58 -21.78
C GLY A 210 13.88 10.48 -20.89
N PHE A 211 13.74 10.73 -19.58
CA PHE A 211 13.27 9.71 -18.64
C PHE A 211 11.80 9.33 -18.87
N ARG A 212 10.95 10.30 -19.21
CA ARG A 212 9.54 10.03 -19.52
C ARG A 212 9.44 9.12 -20.75
N GLU A 213 10.18 9.40 -21.80
CA GLU A 213 10.21 8.61 -23.02
C GLU A 213 10.75 7.19 -22.77
N GLU A 214 11.79 7.05 -21.95
CA GLU A 214 12.32 5.73 -21.55
C GLU A 214 11.26 4.91 -20.81
N VAL A 215 10.57 5.52 -19.85
CA VAL A 215 9.49 4.88 -19.09
C VAL A 215 8.35 4.48 -20.02
N LEU A 216 7.89 5.38 -20.89
CA LEU A 216 6.75 5.10 -21.79
C LEU A 216 7.06 4.02 -22.83
N ARG A 217 8.31 3.88 -23.29
CA ARG A 217 8.71 2.76 -24.17
C ARG A 217 8.52 1.38 -23.53
N ARG A 218 8.51 1.32 -22.20
CA ARG A 218 8.29 0.09 -21.42
C ARG A 218 6.85 0.00 -20.89
N ILE A 219 5.92 0.83 -21.35
CA ILE A 219 4.50 0.71 -21.01
C ILE A 219 3.70 0.56 -22.30
N PRO A 220 3.25 -0.65 -22.67
CA PRO A 220 2.42 -0.88 -23.86
C PRO A 220 1.20 0.02 -23.98
N LEU A 221 0.53 0.34 -22.87
CA LEU A 221 -0.60 1.28 -22.87
C LEU A 221 -0.19 2.74 -23.18
N GLY A 222 1.10 3.05 -23.29
CA GLY A 222 1.61 4.32 -23.80
C GLY A 222 1.44 5.52 -22.87
N ARG A 223 1.08 5.31 -21.60
CA ARG A 223 0.90 6.37 -20.61
C ARG A 223 1.34 5.94 -19.21
N LEU A 224 1.57 6.93 -18.35
CA LEU A 224 1.76 6.70 -16.92
C LEU A 224 0.45 6.23 -16.27
N GLY A 225 0.58 5.50 -15.17
CA GLY A 225 -0.57 5.11 -14.34
C GLY A 225 -1.14 6.31 -13.59
N LEU A 226 -2.43 6.26 -13.28
CA LEU A 226 -3.10 7.21 -12.41
C LEU A 226 -3.22 6.66 -10.98
N PRO A 227 -3.10 7.50 -9.93
CA PRO A 227 -3.28 7.04 -8.55
C PRO A 227 -4.60 6.30 -8.30
N GLU A 228 -5.67 6.72 -8.99
CA GLU A 228 -7.02 6.16 -8.88
C GLU A 228 -7.08 4.73 -9.41
N GLU A 229 -6.29 4.38 -10.42
CA GLU A 229 -6.23 3.02 -10.98
C GLU A 229 -5.58 2.05 -9.99
N VAL A 230 -4.57 2.52 -9.26
CA VAL A 230 -3.95 1.77 -8.17
C VAL A 230 -4.93 1.63 -7.00
N ALA A 231 -5.59 2.72 -6.62
CA ALA A 231 -6.57 2.71 -5.52
C ALA A 231 -7.75 1.77 -5.82
N ALA A 232 -8.23 1.71 -7.06
CA ALA A 232 -9.27 0.76 -7.47
C ALA A 232 -8.84 -0.69 -7.27
N ALA A 233 -7.60 -1.04 -7.65
CA ALA A 233 -7.04 -2.38 -7.40
C ALA A 233 -6.90 -2.67 -5.89
N VAL A 234 -6.52 -1.68 -5.09
CA VAL A 234 -6.47 -1.80 -3.62
C VAL A 234 -7.85 -2.06 -3.03
N VAL A 235 -8.87 -1.28 -3.42
CA VAL A 235 -10.25 -1.46 -2.94
C VAL A 235 -10.79 -2.84 -3.33
N PHE A 236 -10.53 -3.30 -4.56
CA PHE A 236 -10.90 -4.65 -4.99
C PHE A 236 -10.30 -5.72 -4.08
N LEU A 237 -8.97 -5.70 -3.87
CA LEU A 237 -8.28 -6.67 -3.01
C LEU A 237 -8.64 -6.55 -1.52
N ALA A 238 -9.10 -5.38 -1.08
CA ALA A 238 -9.57 -5.13 0.28
C ALA A 238 -11.04 -5.54 0.51
N SER A 239 -11.79 -5.85 -0.56
CA SER A 239 -13.20 -6.22 -0.48
C SER A 239 -13.43 -7.72 -0.38
N ASP A 240 -14.65 -8.14 -0.05
CA ASP A 240 -15.03 -9.55 -0.05
C ASP A 240 -15.11 -10.14 -1.47
N ALA A 241 -15.17 -9.31 -2.52
CA ALA A 241 -15.07 -9.77 -3.90
C ALA A 241 -13.73 -10.45 -4.22
N ALA A 242 -12.68 -10.14 -3.45
CA ALA A 242 -11.36 -10.75 -3.54
C ALA A 242 -11.09 -11.77 -2.40
N GLY A 243 -12.13 -12.26 -1.70
CA GLY A 243 -11.97 -13.11 -0.52
C GLY A 243 -11.21 -14.44 -0.75
N MET A 244 -11.12 -14.91 -2.00
CA MET A 244 -10.34 -16.10 -2.40
C MET A 244 -8.99 -15.77 -3.04
N ILE A 245 -8.61 -14.49 -3.12
CA ILE A 245 -7.32 -14.04 -3.66
C ILE A 245 -6.40 -13.74 -2.48
N THR A 246 -5.32 -14.51 -2.35
CA THR A 246 -4.29 -14.29 -1.32
C THR A 246 -2.92 -14.69 -1.87
N GLY A 247 -1.86 -13.98 -1.46
CA GLY A 247 -0.48 -14.21 -1.87
C GLY A 247 -0.11 -13.68 -3.25
N VAL A 248 -1.01 -12.94 -3.92
CA VAL A 248 -0.74 -12.38 -5.26
C VAL A 248 -0.05 -11.03 -5.18
N THR A 249 0.87 -10.79 -6.12
CA THR A 249 1.31 -9.43 -6.47
C THR A 249 0.61 -9.06 -7.78
N LEU A 250 -0.41 -8.22 -7.71
CA LEU A 250 -1.22 -7.77 -8.85
C LEU A 250 -0.54 -6.58 -9.55
N PRO A 251 -0.03 -6.73 -10.79
CA PRO A 251 0.54 -5.61 -11.52
C PRO A 251 -0.56 -4.63 -11.95
N VAL A 252 -0.32 -3.33 -11.74
CA VAL A 252 -1.11 -2.21 -12.30
C VAL A 252 -0.14 -1.36 -13.11
N ASP A 253 0.26 -1.90 -14.25
CA ASP A 253 1.53 -1.49 -14.89
C ASP A 253 1.45 -1.17 -16.38
N GLY A 254 0.26 -1.22 -16.96
CA GLY A 254 0.02 -1.00 -18.38
C GLY A 254 0.78 -1.97 -19.29
N GLY A 255 1.14 -3.15 -18.78
CA GLY A 255 1.83 -4.21 -19.51
C GLY A 255 3.36 -4.23 -19.34
N TRP A 256 3.93 -3.40 -18.46
CA TRP A 256 5.39 -3.35 -18.24
C TRP A 256 6.02 -4.71 -17.94
N THR A 257 5.31 -5.57 -17.21
CA THR A 257 5.81 -6.89 -16.79
C THR A 257 5.31 -8.05 -17.66
N ALA A 258 4.69 -7.77 -18.81
CA ALA A 258 4.07 -8.79 -19.66
C ALA A 258 5.05 -9.58 -20.55
N TRP A 259 6.30 -9.15 -20.69
CA TRP A 259 7.35 -9.80 -21.51
C TRP A 259 8.51 -10.35 -20.67
#